data_AF-A0A0A1TSG0-F1
#
_entry.id   AF-A0A0A1TSG0-F1
#
_cell.length_a   1.000
_cell.length_b   1.000
_cell.length_c   1.000
_cell.angle_alpha   90.00
_cell.angle_beta   90.00
_cell.angle_gamma   90.00
#
_symmetry.space_group_name_H-M   'P 1'
#
loop_
_entity.id
_entity.type
_entity.pdbx_description
1 polymer ?
#
loop_
_entity_poly.entity_id
_entity_poly.type
_entity_poly.pdbx_seq_one_letter_code
_entity_poly.pdbx_strand_id
1 'polypeptide(L)'
;MGTTRQRIPSTIDLCFSNIPGSTATVEEHLTTGTLHHTISINIPSCDRPPPVQGRIRVTKSHELKKFSELVKHAMDSLIYDTTTHATIENLAEELTQILQQSARAAGREVKGNRPKCKTWWNQECQDACDQLRTMRIITDDPTGLEVQIARRDLHRAIQMARKTGIKQYIEDIQAKTDVYKVTRWIRPKRRTEPPPIQINDEVYETDLEKAEALRKAKLETRDASHDIHDPWDCLVEEKEEIPFQEEITIREVEDAILHTGNTTPGIDGITTAMLRHV
;
A
#
# COMPACT_ATOMS: atom_id res chain seq x y z
N MET A 1 11.21 -17.33 46.86
CA MET A 1 12.51 -17.00 46.21
C MET A 1 12.22 -16.62 44.77
N GLY A 2 12.16 -15.32 44.45
CA GLY A 2 11.92 -14.86 43.09
C GLY A 2 13.22 -14.88 42.29
N THR A 3 13.24 -15.58 41.16
CA THR A 3 14.38 -15.56 40.25
C THR A 3 14.46 -14.19 39.57
N THR A 4 15.39 -13.34 40.00
CA THR A 4 15.75 -12.11 39.30
C THR A 4 16.37 -12.50 37.96
N ARG A 5 15.58 -12.53 36.89
CA ARG A 5 16.10 -12.71 35.53
C ARG A 5 16.87 -11.44 35.17
N GLN A 6 18.18 -11.41 35.45
CA GLN A 6 19.06 -10.40 34.87
C GLN A 6 19.03 -10.57 33.35
N ARG A 7 18.61 -9.51 32.66
CA ARG A 7 18.54 -9.49 31.21
C ARG A 7 19.97 -9.30 30.69
N ILE A 8 20.49 -10.29 29.97
CA ILE A 8 21.75 -10.14 29.24
C ILE A 8 21.49 -9.13 28.12
N PRO A 9 22.26 -8.03 28.01
CA PRO A 9 22.10 -7.09 26.91
C PRO A 9 22.32 -7.82 25.59
N SER A 10 21.35 -7.72 24.68
CA SER A 10 21.43 -8.30 23.34
C SER A 10 21.06 -7.22 22.32
N THR A 11 21.90 -7.09 21.29
CA THR A 11 21.66 -6.19 20.17
C THR A 11 21.08 -7.00 19.03
N ILE A 12 19.74 -7.03 18.93
CA ILE A 12 19.02 -7.82 17.92
C ILE A 12 18.35 -6.95 16.85
N ASP A 13 18.07 -5.70 17.16
CA ASP A 13 17.49 -4.74 16.24
C ASP A 13 18.63 -3.98 15.54
N LEU A 14 18.85 -4.27 14.26
CA LEU A 14 19.97 -3.76 13.47
C LEU A 14 19.47 -3.05 12.21
N CYS A 15 20.20 -2.01 11.79
CA CYS A 15 20.01 -1.35 10.50
C CYS A 15 21.35 -1.28 9.77
N PHE A 16 21.36 -1.75 8.53
CA PHE A 16 22.52 -1.67 7.65
C PHE A 16 22.29 -0.57 6.61
N SER A 17 23.27 0.30 6.41
CA SER A 17 23.25 1.34 5.39
C SER A 17 24.62 1.43 4.74
N ASN A 18 24.64 1.63 3.42
CA ASN A 18 25.84 1.90 2.64
C ASN A 18 26.03 3.42 2.38
N ILE A 19 25.16 4.27 2.93
CA ILE A 19 25.21 5.72 2.72
C ILE A 19 26.15 6.36 3.77
N PRO A 20 27.24 7.05 3.34
CA PRO A 20 28.15 7.71 4.26
C PRO A 20 27.44 8.72 5.18
N GLY A 21 27.83 8.74 6.46
CA GLY A 21 27.23 9.62 7.46
C GLY A 21 25.87 9.14 8.00
N SER A 22 25.41 7.95 7.62
CA SER A 22 24.23 7.35 8.26
C SER A 22 24.51 7.06 9.74
N THR A 23 23.58 7.41 10.63
CA THR A 23 23.69 7.14 12.06
C THR A 23 22.45 6.42 12.58
N ALA A 24 22.62 5.63 13.63
CA ALA A 24 21.53 4.98 14.35
C ALA A 24 21.64 5.31 15.85
N THR A 25 20.58 5.84 16.45
CA THR A 25 20.50 6.22 17.86
C THR A 25 19.35 5.50 18.53
N VAL A 26 19.54 5.11 19.79
CA VAL A 26 18.44 4.59 20.61
C VAL A 26 17.67 5.77 21.17
N GLU A 27 16.41 5.92 20.75
CA GLU A 27 15.53 7.00 21.19
C GLU A 27 14.66 6.52 22.36
N GLU A 28 15.17 6.65 23.57
CA GLU A 28 14.48 6.17 24.78
C GLU A 28 13.14 6.87 25.03
N HIS A 29 13.06 8.14 24.64
CA HIS A 29 11.86 8.97 24.73
C HIS A 29 10.72 8.50 23.80
N LEU A 30 11.05 7.74 22.74
CA LEU A 30 10.10 7.12 21.81
C LEU A 30 9.67 5.71 22.25
N THR A 31 9.76 5.39 23.54
CA THR A 31 9.35 4.08 24.06
C THR A 31 7.91 3.73 23.68
N THR A 32 7.73 2.51 23.17
CA THR A 32 6.42 1.95 22.82
C THR A 32 5.85 1.08 23.93
N GLY A 33 6.52 1.01 25.08
CA GLY A 33 6.19 0.08 26.17
C GLY A 33 6.62 -1.37 25.90
N THR A 34 7.14 -1.67 24.71
CA THR A 34 7.64 -3.01 24.38
C THR A 34 8.98 -3.29 25.09
N LEU A 35 9.47 -4.51 24.90
CA LEU A 35 10.76 -4.97 25.38
C LEU A 35 11.92 -4.64 24.43
N HIS A 36 11.61 -4.01 23.29
CA HIS A 36 12.55 -3.51 22.29
C HIS A 36 12.75 -2.00 22.45
N HIS A 37 13.92 -1.51 22.07
CA HIS A 37 14.21 -0.08 22.02
C HIS A 37 13.79 0.49 20.67
N THR A 38 13.32 1.73 20.67
CA THR A 38 13.08 2.45 19.41
C THR A 38 14.42 2.96 18.89
N ILE A 39 14.78 2.56 17.66
CA ILE A 39 16.00 3.01 17.00
C ILE A 39 15.62 4.07 15.97
N SER A 40 16.16 5.27 16.11
CA SER A 40 16.09 6.32 15.08
C SER A 40 17.27 6.16 14.13
N ILE A 41 17.00 6.20 12.84
CA ILE A 41 18.00 6.07 11.79
C ILE A 41 18.00 7.39 11.02
N ASN A 42 19.14 8.07 11.01
CA ASN A 42 19.34 9.28 10.23
C ASN A 42 20.16 8.94 8.99
N ILE A 43 19.62 9.23 7.80
CA ILE A 43 20.27 9.00 6.51
C ILE A 43 20.44 10.37 5.83
N PRO A 44 21.67 10.93 5.78
CA PRO A 44 21.89 12.33 5.39
C PRO A 44 21.64 12.61 3.91
N SER A 45 21.73 11.61 3.03
CA SER A 45 21.62 11.78 1.58
C SER A 45 20.23 11.49 1.02
N CYS A 46 19.21 11.34 1.87
CA CYS A 46 17.85 11.17 1.39
C CYS A 46 17.24 12.56 1.18
N ASP A 47 17.27 13.05 -0.06
CA ASP A 47 16.38 14.15 -0.46
C ASP A 47 14.98 13.77 0.01
N ARG A 48 14.35 14.65 0.79
CA ARG A 48 12.96 14.41 1.17
C ARG A 48 12.20 14.21 -0.14
N PRO A 49 11.51 13.07 -0.32
CA PRO A 49 10.67 12.93 -1.49
C PRO A 49 9.75 14.15 -1.52
N PRO A 50 9.57 14.78 -2.69
CA PRO A 50 8.66 15.92 -2.79
C PRO A 50 7.33 15.51 -2.14
N PRO A 51 6.69 16.40 -1.37
CA PRO A 51 5.43 16.06 -0.72
C PRO A 51 4.51 15.48 -1.79
N VAL A 52 4.04 14.25 -1.56
CA VAL A 52 3.13 13.59 -2.49
C VAL A 52 1.92 14.52 -2.62
N GLN A 53 1.79 15.18 -3.78
CA GLN A 53 0.63 16.01 -4.07
C GLN A 53 -0.60 15.13 -3.90
N GLY A 54 -1.58 15.63 -3.15
CA GLY A 54 -2.81 14.89 -2.92
C GLY A 54 -3.48 14.58 -4.25
N ARG A 55 -4.09 13.39 -4.35
CA ARG A 55 -4.80 13.01 -5.57
C ARG A 55 -5.93 13.99 -5.82
N ILE A 56 -6.01 14.50 -7.04
CA ILE A 56 -7.05 15.44 -7.43
C ILE A 56 -8.30 14.65 -7.75
N ARG A 57 -9.45 15.16 -7.30
CA ARG A 57 -10.73 14.50 -7.52
C ARG A 57 -11.73 15.48 -8.11
N VAL A 58 -12.20 15.15 -9.30
CA VAL A 58 -13.29 15.83 -10.01
C VAL A 58 -14.47 14.86 -10.01
N THR A 59 -15.49 15.13 -9.19
CA THR A 59 -16.61 14.17 -9.02
C THR A 59 -17.97 14.85 -8.91
N LYS A 60 -18.02 16.09 -8.41
CA LYS A 60 -19.29 16.79 -8.29
C LYS A 60 -19.69 17.35 -9.66
N SER A 61 -20.98 17.46 -9.92
CA SER A 61 -21.49 17.92 -11.22
C SER A 61 -20.96 19.30 -11.63
N HIS A 62 -20.81 20.24 -10.69
CA HIS A 62 -20.23 21.56 -10.99
C HIS A 62 -18.72 21.51 -11.28
N GLU A 63 -17.99 20.58 -10.65
CA GLU A 63 -16.55 20.37 -10.90
C GLU A 63 -16.36 19.78 -12.30
N LEU A 64 -17.19 18.80 -12.68
CA LEU A 64 -17.19 18.20 -14.01
C LEU A 64 -17.56 19.21 -15.10
N LYS A 65 -18.56 20.08 -14.84
CA LYS A 65 -18.93 21.15 -15.76
C LYS A 65 -17.79 22.14 -15.95
N LYS A 66 -17.20 22.64 -14.87
CA LYS A 66 -16.05 23.56 -14.91
C LYS A 66 -14.84 22.90 -15.60
N PHE A 67 -14.61 21.63 -15.36
CA PHE A 67 -13.57 20.85 -16.05
C PHE A 67 -13.79 20.85 -17.56
N SER A 68 -15.02 20.54 -18.02
CA SER A 68 -15.34 20.52 -19.45
C SER A 68 -15.15 21.87 -20.13
N GLU A 69 -15.54 22.97 -19.46
CA GLU A 69 -15.38 24.33 -19.98
C GLU A 69 -13.91 24.70 -20.15
N LEU A 70 -13.06 24.34 -19.18
CA LEU A 70 -11.62 24.59 -19.24
C LEU A 70 -10.93 23.78 -20.33
N VAL A 71 -11.31 22.51 -20.50
CA VAL A 71 -10.75 21.66 -21.57
C VAL A 71 -11.14 22.22 -22.94
N LYS A 72 -12.41 22.58 -23.16
CA LYS A 72 -12.87 23.17 -24.43
C LYS A 72 -12.09 24.43 -24.77
N HIS A 73 -11.93 25.32 -23.80
CA HIS A 73 -11.19 26.56 -24.00
C HIS A 73 -9.71 26.32 -24.32
N ALA A 74 -9.08 25.34 -23.68
CA ALA A 74 -7.69 24.99 -23.94
C ALA A 74 -7.51 24.29 -25.30
N MET A 75 -8.47 23.46 -25.73
CA MET A 75 -8.44 22.80 -27.03
C MET A 75 -8.54 23.77 -28.21
N ASP A 76 -9.18 24.93 -28.04
CA ASP A 76 -9.24 25.97 -29.08
C ASP A 76 -7.85 26.52 -29.46
N SER A 77 -6.86 26.38 -28.56
CA SER A 77 -5.48 26.85 -28.78
C SER A 77 -4.53 25.75 -29.26
N LEU A 78 -5.01 24.51 -29.37
CA LEU A 78 -4.20 23.34 -29.68
C LEU A 78 -3.92 23.23 -31.19
N ILE A 79 -2.66 22.94 -31.55
CA ILE A 79 -2.26 22.72 -32.94
C ILE A 79 -2.24 21.21 -33.23
N TYR A 80 -3.02 20.78 -34.20
CA TYR A 80 -3.10 19.38 -34.61
C TYR A 80 -2.07 19.08 -35.71
N ASP A 81 -0.86 18.68 -35.31
CA ASP A 81 0.17 18.17 -36.22
C ASP A 81 0.45 16.69 -35.94
N THR A 82 0.06 15.81 -36.87
CA THR A 82 0.26 14.37 -36.79
C THR A 82 1.19 13.84 -37.89
N THR A 83 2.02 14.71 -38.47
CA THR A 83 2.87 14.37 -39.63
C THR A 83 4.06 13.48 -39.29
N THR A 84 4.55 13.52 -38.05
CA THR A 84 5.71 12.74 -37.61
C THR A 84 5.42 12.08 -36.27
N HIS A 85 6.15 11.00 -35.96
CA HIS A 85 6.06 10.37 -34.65
C HIS A 85 6.33 11.37 -33.51
N ALA A 86 7.31 12.27 -33.69
CA ALA A 86 7.63 13.27 -32.67
C ALA A 86 6.48 14.26 -32.44
N THR A 87 5.78 14.67 -33.51
CA THR A 87 4.65 15.60 -33.38
C THR A 87 3.43 14.94 -32.74
N ILE A 88 3.21 13.64 -32.98
CA ILE A 88 2.17 12.85 -32.30
C ILE A 88 2.44 12.73 -30.79
N GLU A 89 3.68 12.40 -30.40
CA GLU A 89 4.04 12.31 -28.97
C GLU A 89 3.89 13.65 -28.25
N ASN A 90 4.34 14.75 -28.89
CA ASN A 90 4.18 16.09 -28.34
C ASN A 90 2.69 16.47 -28.18
N LEU A 91 1.85 16.13 -29.17
CA LEU A 91 0.41 16.36 -29.11
C LEU A 91 -0.24 15.55 -27.97
N ALA A 92 0.17 14.30 -27.78
CA ALA A 92 -0.30 13.45 -26.69
C ALA A 92 0.10 14.01 -25.31
N GLU A 93 1.33 14.52 -25.19
CA GLU A 93 1.80 15.18 -23.98
C GLU A 93 1.00 16.46 -23.69
N GLU A 94 0.78 17.31 -24.70
CA GLU A 94 0.02 18.55 -24.57
C GLU A 94 -1.45 18.28 -24.18
N LEU A 95 -2.11 17.30 -24.80
CA LEU A 95 -3.45 16.85 -24.42
C LEU A 95 -3.50 16.39 -22.97
N THR A 96 -2.52 15.59 -22.55
CA THR A 96 -2.42 15.12 -21.16
C THR A 96 -2.22 16.28 -20.19
N GLN A 97 -1.38 17.26 -20.54
CA GLN A 97 -1.17 18.46 -19.73
C GLN A 97 -2.44 19.30 -19.62
N ILE A 98 -3.18 19.53 -20.72
CA ILE A 98 -4.46 20.25 -20.72
C ILE A 98 -5.46 19.59 -19.78
N LEU A 99 -5.61 18.26 -19.88
CA LEU A 99 -6.53 17.50 -19.02
C LEU A 99 -6.10 17.60 -17.55
N GLN A 100 -4.82 17.45 -17.24
CA GLN A 100 -4.32 17.54 -15.86
C GLN A 100 -4.46 18.95 -15.27
N GLN A 101 -4.15 20.00 -16.03
CA GLN A 101 -4.28 21.39 -15.60
C GLN A 101 -5.75 21.77 -15.39
N SER A 102 -6.63 21.36 -16.30
CA SER A 102 -8.07 21.56 -16.17
C SER A 102 -8.63 20.81 -14.96
N ALA A 103 -8.18 19.57 -14.72
CA ALA A 103 -8.54 18.80 -13.54
C ALA A 103 -8.06 19.47 -12.25
N ARG A 104 -6.85 20.04 -12.24
CA ARG A 104 -6.30 20.82 -11.12
C ARG A 104 -7.12 22.06 -10.82
N ALA A 105 -7.54 22.80 -11.84
CA ALA A 105 -8.28 24.05 -11.70
C ALA A 105 -9.77 23.85 -11.35
N ALA A 106 -10.36 22.74 -11.80
CA ALA A 106 -11.76 22.41 -11.53
C ALA A 106 -11.96 21.55 -10.27
N GLY A 107 -11.01 20.66 -9.99
CA GLY A 107 -11.08 19.67 -8.95
C GLY A 107 -10.63 20.16 -7.57
N ARG A 108 -10.74 19.26 -6.61
CA ARG A 108 -10.23 19.45 -5.25
C ARG A 108 -9.13 18.46 -4.95
N GLU A 109 -8.14 18.89 -4.19
CA GLU A 109 -7.12 18.01 -3.65
C GLU A 109 -7.73 17.12 -2.56
N VAL A 110 -7.71 15.80 -2.77
CA VAL A 110 -8.03 14.85 -1.72
C VAL A 110 -6.81 14.76 -0.83
N LYS A 111 -6.85 15.50 0.28
CA LYS A 111 -5.96 15.22 1.41
C LYS A 111 -6.18 13.76 1.76
N GLY A 112 -5.14 12.94 1.60
CA GLY A 112 -5.18 11.55 2.02
C GLY A 112 -5.74 11.48 3.43
N ASN A 113 -6.57 10.47 3.72
CA ASN A 113 -6.99 10.22 5.10
C ASN A 113 -5.70 10.09 5.92
N ARG A 114 -5.32 11.15 6.64
CA ARG A 114 -4.33 11.02 7.70
C ARG A 114 -4.79 9.82 8.50
N PRO A 115 -3.93 8.83 8.79
CA PRO A 115 -4.33 7.76 9.67
C PRO A 115 -4.84 8.45 10.93
N LYS A 116 -6.16 8.42 11.13
CA LYS A 116 -6.74 8.93 12.36
C LYS A 116 -5.98 8.18 13.44
N CYS A 117 -5.51 8.89 14.47
CA CYS A 117 -5.02 8.25 15.68
C CYS A 117 -6.00 7.11 15.97
N LYS A 118 -5.46 5.91 16.23
CA LYS A 118 -6.28 4.68 16.36
C LYS A 118 -7.51 5.04 17.18
N THR A 119 -8.71 4.77 16.69
CA THR A 119 -9.96 5.29 17.29
C THR A 119 -10.15 4.90 18.74
N TRP A 120 -9.45 3.86 19.19
CA TRP A 120 -9.42 3.39 20.57
C TRP A 120 -8.37 4.08 21.46
N TRP A 121 -7.46 4.90 20.94
CA TRP A 121 -6.47 5.61 21.76
C TRP A 121 -7.15 6.76 22.51
N ASN A 122 -7.15 6.67 23.83
CA ASN A 122 -7.79 7.62 24.73
C ASN A 122 -6.76 8.32 25.64
N GLN A 123 -7.24 9.26 26.46
CA GLN A 123 -6.39 10.00 27.40
C GLN A 123 -5.69 9.07 28.40
N GLU A 124 -6.35 8.01 28.88
CA GLU A 124 -5.74 7.03 29.80
C GLU A 124 -4.52 6.32 29.19
N CYS A 125 -4.56 6.00 27.89
CA CYS A 125 -3.40 5.45 27.19
C CYS A 125 -2.27 6.46 27.09
N GLN A 126 -2.60 7.74 26.85
CA GLN A 126 -1.64 8.84 26.80
C GLN A 126 -0.97 9.03 28.16
N ASP A 127 -1.76 9.14 29.23
CA ASP A 127 -1.27 9.35 30.59
C ASP A 127 -0.38 8.19 31.04
N ALA A 128 -0.77 6.94 30.78
CA ALA A 128 0.05 5.77 31.11
C ALA A 128 1.34 5.70 30.28
N CYS A 129 1.32 6.21 29.04
CA CYS A 129 2.51 6.29 28.21
C CYS A 129 3.49 7.35 28.74
N ASP A 130 2.97 8.50 29.11
CA ASP A 130 3.76 9.60 29.68
C ASP A 130 4.31 9.21 31.07
N GLN A 131 3.53 8.51 31.91
CA GLN A 131 4.03 7.92 33.16
C GLN A 131 5.19 6.95 32.92
N LEU A 132 5.08 6.05 31.94
CA LEU A 132 6.17 5.14 31.60
C LEU A 132 7.43 5.91 31.14
N ARG A 133 7.25 6.96 30.33
CA ARG A 133 8.36 7.82 29.90
C ARG A 133 9.03 8.49 31.09
N THR A 134 8.25 9.10 31.98
CA THR A 134 8.74 9.75 33.20
C THR A 134 9.51 8.76 34.08
N MET A 135 8.98 7.56 34.32
CA MET A 135 9.66 6.55 35.13
C MET A 135 10.98 6.10 34.49
N ARG A 136 11.04 5.93 33.16
CA ARG A 136 12.30 5.61 32.48
C ARG A 136 13.35 6.72 32.55
N ILE A 137 12.93 7.99 32.66
CA ILE A 137 13.84 9.13 32.77
C ILE A 137 14.37 9.27 34.21
N ILE A 138 13.52 9.02 35.21
CA ILE A 138 13.87 9.21 36.63
C ILE A 138 14.63 8.01 37.19
N THR A 139 14.30 6.80 36.77
CA THR A 139 14.90 5.57 37.32
C THR A 139 16.22 5.24 36.61
N ASP A 140 17.29 5.02 37.39
CA ASP A 140 18.61 4.59 36.88
C ASP A 140 18.60 3.16 36.31
N ASP A 141 17.68 2.30 36.79
CA ASP A 141 17.48 0.93 36.29
C ASP A 141 16.26 0.85 35.34
N PRO A 142 16.48 0.74 34.01
CA PRO A 142 15.40 0.62 33.03
C PRO A 142 14.63 -0.72 33.12
N THR A 143 15.11 -1.67 33.93
CA THR A 143 14.46 -2.95 34.22
C THR A 143 13.83 -3.02 35.61
N GLY A 144 13.94 -1.94 36.39
CA GLY A 144 13.45 -1.84 37.75
C GLY A 144 11.95 -2.07 37.88
N LEU A 145 11.52 -2.41 39.10
CA LEU A 145 10.13 -2.74 39.41
C LEU A 145 9.15 -1.63 38.99
N GLU A 146 9.51 -0.37 39.20
CA GLU A 146 8.69 0.81 38.88
C GLU A 146 8.44 0.93 37.37
N VAL A 147 9.49 0.77 36.56
CA VAL A 147 9.39 0.77 35.09
C VAL A 147 8.54 -0.40 34.60
N GLN A 148 8.66 -1.57 35.22
CA GLN A 148 7.84 -2.74 34.87
C GLN A 148 6.36 -2.57 35.26
N ILE A 149 6.08 -1.93 36.40
CA ILE A 149 4.72 -1.56 36.82
C ILE A 149 4.12 -0.57 35.82
N ALA A 150 4.81 0.52 35.52
CA ALA A 150 4.35 1.51 34.54
C ALA A 150 4.13 0.89 33.16
N ARG A 151 5.02 -0.02 32.72
CA ARG A 151 4.86 -0.78 31.48
C ARG A 151 3.59 -1.64 31.51
N ARG A 152 3.36 -2.37 32.60
CA ARG A 152 2.16 -3.21 32.77
C ARG A 152 0.90 -2.35 32.72
N ASP A 153 0.92 -1.18 33.35
CA ASP A 153 -0.23 -0.30 33.44
C ASP A 153 -0.54 0.37 32.08
N LEU A 154 0.48 0.74 31.30
CA LEU A 154 0.31 1.11 29.88
C LEU A 154 -0.34 -0.02 29.07
N HIS A 155 0.13 -1.26 29.21
CA HIS A 155 -0.49 -2.39 28.50
C HIS A 155 -1.94 -2.58 28.92
N ARG A 156 -2.27 -2.45 30.21
CA ARG A 156 -3.65 -2.54 30.69
C ARG A 156 -4.53 -1.44 30.10
N ALA A 157 -4.06 -0.19 30.11
CA ALA A 157 -4.77 0.95 29.53
C ALA A 157 -5.04 0.70 28.04
N ILE A 158 -4.05 0.27 27.27
CA ILE A 158 -4.19 -0.08 25.84
C ILE A 158 -5.23 -1.20 25.63
N GLN A 159 -5.18 -2.26 26.45
CA GLN A 159 -6.13 -3.37 26.31
C GLN A 159 -7.57 -2.94 26.63
N MET A 160 -7.76 -2.13 27.68
CA MET A 160 -9.07 -1.59 28.04
C MET A 160 -9.59 -0.65 26.96
N ALA A 161 -8.76 0.27 26.49
CA ALA A 161 -9.14 1.24 25.46
C ALA A 161 -9.49 0.54 24.14
N ARG A 162 -8.74 -0.50 23.73
CA ARG A 162 -9.10 -1.36 22.59
C ARG A 162 -10.44 -2.07 22.80
N LYS A 163 -10.69 -2.63 23.98
CA LYS A 163 -11.95 -3.31 24.29
C LYS A 163 -13.14 -2.35 24.22
N THR A 164 -13.00 -1.18 24.84
CA THR A 164 -14.02 -0.11 24.83
C THR A 164 -14.25 0.43 23.43
N GLY A 165 -13.18 0.72 22.67
CA GLY A 165 -13.27 1.21 21.31
C GLY A 165 -13.93 0.22 20.36
N ILE A 166 -13.71 -1.09 20.54
CA ILE A 166 -14.46 -2.13 19.79
C ILE A 166 -15.94 -2.10 20.17
N LYS A 167 -16.26 -1.99 21.46
CA LYS A 167 -17.65 -1.95 21.93
C LYS A 167 -18.41 -0.75 21.34
N GLN A 168 -17.83 0.46 21.46
CA GLN A 168 -18.37 1.69 20.88
C GLN A 168 -18.54 1.56 19.36
N TYR A 169 -17.53 1.01 18.68
CA TYR A 169 -17.60 0.81 17.24
C TYR A 169 -18.75 -0.11 16.81
N ILE A 170 -19.11 -1.12 17.63
CA ILE A 170 -20.25 -2.00 17.39
C ILE A 170 -21.57 -1.26 17.67
N GLU A 171 -21.64 -0.49 18.76
CA GLU A 171 -22.81 0.32 19.14
C GLU A 171 -23.12 1.41 18.08
N ASP A 172 -22.09 1.97 17.44
CA ASP A 172 -22.21 3.00 16.40
C ASP A 172 -22.75 2.48 15.04
N ILE A 173 -22.97 1.18 14.89
CA ILE A 173 -23.48 0.58 13.63
C ILE A 173 -24.98 0.84 13.54
N GLN A 174 -25.38 1.76 12.66
CA GLN A 174 -26.78 2.11 12.44
C GLN A 174 -27.28 1.65 11.05
N ALA A 175 -26.41 1.63 10.03
CA ALA A 175 -26.80 1.28 8.66
C ALA A 175 -26.27 -0.09 8.22
N LYS A 176 -26.99 -0.75 7.30
CA LYS A 176 -26.56 -2.02 6.67
C LYS A 176 -25.20 -1.88 5.97
N THR A 177 -24.86 -0.69 5.47
CA THR A 177 -23.56 -0.40 4.85
C THR A 177 -22.39 -0.44 5.84
N ASP A 178 -22.64 -0.18 7.13
CA ASP A 178 -21.59 -0.16 8.17
C ASP A 178 -21.17 -1.58 8.57
N VAL A 179 -22.04 -2.57 8.37
CA VAL A 179 -21.73 -4.00 8.59
C VAL A 179 -20.53 -4.44 7.76
N TYR A 180 -20.37 -3.94 6.52
CA TYR A 180 -19.21 -4.24 5.67
C TYR A 180 -17.88 -3.73 6.25
N LYS A 181 -17.91 -2.73 7.12
CA LYS A 181 -16.70 -2.26 7.81
C LYS A 181 -16.27 -3.23 8.91
N VAL A 182 -17.24 -3.89 9.57
CA VAL A 182 -17.01 -4.93 10.60
C VAL A 182 -16.50 -6.23 9.98
N THR A 183 -17.08 -6.68 8.85
CA THR A 183 -16.65 -7.94 8.20
C THR A 183 -15.19 -7.88 7.76
N ARG A 184 -14.66 -6.69 7.45
CA ARG A 184 -13.23 -6.49 7.17
C ARG A 184 -12.31 -6.81 8.36
N TRP A 185 -12.83 -6.72 9.60
CA TRP A 185 -12.09 -6.97 10.84
C TRP A 185 -12.21 -8.41 11.31
N ILE A 186 -13.34 -9.06 11.01
CA ILE A 186 -13.53 -10.50 11.14
C ILE A 186 -12.78 -11.18 9.99
N ARG A 187 -11.45 -11.01 9.95
CA ARG A 187 -10.63 -11.99 9.24
C ARG A 187 -10.60 -13.21 10.15
N PRO A 188 -11.31 -14.31 9.81
CA PRO A 188 -11.10 -15.51 10.57
C PRO A 188 -9.60 -15.81 10.46
N LYS A 189 -8.93 -16.02 11.59
CA LYS A 189 -7.60 -16.65 11.61
C LYS A 189 -7.80 -18.11 11.19
N ARG A 190 -8.31 -18.36 9.99
CA ARG A 190 -8.11 -19.64 9.34
C ARG A 190 -6.62 -19.64 9.05
N ARG A 191 -5.87 -20.36 9.88
CA ARG A 191 -4.76 -21.11 9.32
C ARG A 191 -5.45 -22.04 8.33
N THR A 192 -5.58 -21.60 7.08
CA THR A 192 -5.87 -22.52 6.01
C THR A 192 -4.66 -23.41 6.00
N GLU A 193 -4.77 -24.57 6.63
CA GLU A 193 -3.86 -25.65 6.30
C GLU A 193 -3.89 -25.74 4.77
N PRO A 194 -2.72 -25.77 4.11
CA PRO A 194 -2.69 -25.86 2.67
C PRO A 194 -3.55 -27.06 2.28
N PRO A 195 -4.42 -26.94 1.26
CA PRO A 195 -5.29 -28.04 0.86
C PRO A 195 -4.44 -29.30 0.60
N PRO A 196 -4.99 -30.50 0.84
CA PRO A 196 -4.27 -31.73 0.56
C PRO A 196 -3.85 -31.74 -0.92
N ILE A 197 -2.63 -32.19 -1.18
CA ILE A 197 -2.06 -32.23 -2.53
C ILE A 197 -2.24 -33.65 -3.05
N GLN A 198 -2.79 -33.79 -4.27
CA GLN A 198 -2.87 -35.07 -4.96
C GLN A 198 -1.83 -35.12 -6.08
N ILE A 199 -0.93 -36.10 -6.03
CA ILE A 199 0.05 -36.39 -7.10
C ILE A 199 -0.05 -37.88 -7.38
N ASN A 200 -0.35 -38.25 -8.63
CA ASN A 200 -0.46 -39.65 -9.08
C ASN A 200 -1.34 -40.52 -8.15
N ASP A 201 -2.53 -40.02 -7.81
CA ASP A 201 -3.55 -40.68 -6.97
C ASP A 201 -3.22 -40.88 -5.47
N GLU A 202 -2.06 -40.40 -5.00
CA GLU A 202 -1.75 -40.31 -3.57
C GLU A 202 -2.08 -38.91 -3.03
N VAL A 203 -2.71 -38.87 -1.85
CA VAL A 203 -3.12 -37.63 -1.18
C VAL A 203 -2.19 -37.35 0.01
N TYR A 204 -1.54 -36.19 0.00
CA TYR A 204 -0.62 -35.74 1.05
C TYR A 204 -1.26 -34.66 1.92
N GLU A 205 -1.41 -34.94 3.21
CA GLU A 205 -2.12 -34.07 4.17
C GLU A 205 -1.17 -33.23 5.04
N THR A 206 -0.01 -33.78 5.42
CA THR A 206 0.93 -33.06 6.29
C THR A 206 1.90 -32.15 5.51
N ASP A 207 2.41 -31.09 6.15
CA ASP A 207 3.30 -30.12 5.49
C ASP A 207 4.64 -30.74 5.07
N LEU A 208 5.14 -31.71 5.83
CA LEU A 208 6.40 -32.41 5.50
C LEU A 208 6.21 -33.33 4.29
N GLU A 209 5.14 -34.12 4.27
CA GLU A 209 4.82 -35.01 3.15
C GLU A 209 4.54 -34.21 1.87
N LYS A 210 3.82 -33.09 1.96
CA LYS A 210 3.61 -32.17 0.83
C LYS A 210 4.94 -31.65 0.27
N ALA A 211 5.87 -31.27 1.14
CA ALA A 211 7.17 -30.76 0.72
C ALA A 211 8.00 -31.85 0.00
N GLU A 212 8.01 -33.07 0.52
CA GLU A 212 8.72 -34.20 -0.08
C GLU A 212 8.08 -34.64 -1.41
N ALA A 213 6.75 -34.71 -1.47
CA ALA A 213 6.02 -35.06 -2.68
C ALA A 213 6.25 -34.03 -3.80
N LEU A 214 6.21 -32.73 -3.49
CA LEU A 214 6.53 -31.67 -4.44
C LEU A 214 8.00 -31.71 -4.88
N ARG A 215 8.93 -31.99 -3.96
CA ARG A 215 10.36 -32.15 -4.29
C ARG A 215 10.55 -33.28 -5.31
N LYS A 216 9.98 -34.44 -5.04
CA LYS A 216 10.06 -35.60 -5.94
C LYS A 216 9.37 -35.35 -7.28
N ALA A 217 8.18 -34.75 -7.28
CA ALA A 217 7.39 -34.56 -8.49
C ALA A 217 7.89 -33.44 -9.42
N LYS A 218 8.53 -32.39 -8.86
CA LYS A 218 8.91 -31.18 -9.63
C LYS A 218 10.41 -30.93 -9.72
N LEU A 219 11.22 -31.40 -8.77
CA LEU A 219 12.66 -31.14 -8.75
C LEU A 219 13.46 -32.37 -9.20
N GLU A 220 13.07 -33.58 -8.80
CA GLU A 220 13.81 -34.81 -9.14
C GLU A 220 13.56 -35.28 -10.60
N THR A 221 12.49 -34.81 -11.25
CA THR A 221 12.13 -35.14 -12.64
C THR A 221 12.67 -34.16 -13.68
N ARG A 222 13.26 -33.03 -13.28
CA ARG A 222 13.82 -32.05 -14.24
C ARG A 222 15.23 -32.46 -14.64
N ASP A 223 15.33 -33.14 -15.77
CA ASP A 223 16.56 -33.25 -16.54
C ASP A 223 16.63 -32.11 -17.58
N ALA A 224 17.78 -31.96 -18.24
CA ALA A 224 17.99 -30.96 -19.30
C ALA A 224 17.06 -31.16 -20.53
N SER A 225 16.28 -32.25 -20.59
CA SER A 225 15.29 -32.48 -21.65
C SER A 225 13.94 -31.80 -21.37
N HIS A 226 13.69 -31.39 -20.11
CA HIS A 226 12.54 -30.59 -19.70
C HIS A 226 12.82 -29.08 -19.72
N ASP A 227 14.02 -28.66 -20.14
CA ASP A 227 14.33 -27.26 -20.34
C ASP A 227 13.58 -26.74 -21.57
N ILE A 228 13.14 -25.49 -21.50
CA ILE A 228 12.63 -24.79 -22.69
C ILE A 228 13.74 -24.76 -23.75
N HIS A 229 13.36 -24.93 -25.02
CA HIS A 229 14.29 -24.74 -26.13
C HIS A 229 14.92 -23.34 -25.99
N ASP A 230 16.20 -23.20 -26.34
CA ASP A 230 16.92 -21.95 -26.19
C ASP A 230 16.10 -20.84 -26.86
N PRO A 231 15.67 -19.79 -26.13
CA PRO A 231 14.95 -18.67 -26.74
C PRO A 231 15.78 -17.94 -27.82
N TRP A 232 17.09 -18.24 -27.92
CA TRP A 232 17.99 -17.75 -28.96
C TRP A 232 18.20 -18.74 -30.12
N ASP A 233 17.75 -20.01 -29.99
CA ASP A 233 17.63 -20.89 -31.14
C ASP A 233 16.55 -20.31 -32.05
N CYS A 234 16.93 -19.98 -33.28
CA CYS A 234 16.04 -19.36 -34.25
C CYS A 234 14.88 -20.30 -34.57
N LEU A 235 13.76 -20.15 -33.87
CA LEU A 235 12.48 -20.69 -34.31
C LEU A 235 12.16 -20.03 -35.66
N VAL A 236 12.45 -20.76 -36.74
CA VAL A 236 11.96 -20.45 -38.09
C VAL A 236 10.48 -20.82 -38.12
N GLU A 237 9.68 -20.23 -37.23
CA GLU A 237 8.24 -20.24 -37.35
C GLU A 237 7.85 -18.95 -38.07
N GLU A 238 7.05 -19.11 -39.12
CA GLU A 238 6.49 -18.01 -39.89
C GLU A 238 5.96 -16.96 -38.91
N LYS A 239 6.38 -15.69 -39.04
CA LYS A 239 5.74 -14.60 -38.32
C LYS A 239 4.28 -14.62 -38.73
N GLU A 240 3.42 -15.19 -37.89
CA GLU A 240 1.99 -14.93 -37.95
C GLU A 240 1.83 -13.43 -37.68
N GLU A 241 1.81 -12.64 -38.74
CA GLU A 241 1.48 -11.24 -38.65
C GLU A 241 0.03 -11.15 -38.22
N ILE A 242 -0.19 -10.72 -36.98
CA ILE A 242 -1.53 -10.41 -36.49
C ILE A 242 -2.06 -9.29 -37.41
N PRO A 243 -3.14 -9.52 -38.18
CA PRO A 243 -3.65 -8.51 -39.08
C PRO A 243 -4.27 -7.38 -38.25
N PHE A 244 -3.52 -6.31 -38.05
CA PHE A 244 -4.05 -5.08 -37.48
C PHE A 244 -4.87 -4.36 -38.55
N GLN A 245 -6.04 -3.86 -38.17
CA GLN A 245 -6.78 -2.94 -39.02
C GLN A 245 -5.96 -1.64 -39.11
N GLU A 246 -5.66 -1.19 -40.33
CA GLU A 246 -4.89 0.04 -40.59
C GLU A 246 -5.74 1.31 -40.35
N GLU A 247 -7.06 1.17 -40.35
CA GLU A 247 -8.01 2.26 -40.15
C GLU A 247 -8.81 2.03 -38.85
N ILE A 248 -8.80 3.03 -37.97
CA ILE A 248 -9.58 3.04 -36.73
C ILE A 248 -10.78 3.95 -36.96
N THR A 249 -12.00 3.42 -36.78
CA THR A 249 -13.21 4.23 -36.95
C THR A 249 -13.44 5.15 -35.76
N ILE A 250 -14.04 6.33 -35.99
CA ILE A 250 -14.39 7.28 -34.93
C ILE A 250 -15.26 6.61 -33.85
N ARG A 251 -16.17 5.73 -34.26
CA ARG A 251 -17.04 4.99 -33.35
C ARG A 251 -16.27 4.03 -32.44
N GLU A 252 -15.24 3.35 -32.96
CA GLU A 252 -14.38 2.50 -32.14
C GLU A 252 -13.56 3.32 -31.15
N VAL A 253 -13.08 4.50 -31.55
CA VAL A 253 -12.40 5.45 -30.64
C VAL A 253 -13.35 5.92 -29.53
N GLU A 254 -14.58 6.32 -29.89
CA GLU A 254 -15.60 6.72 -28.91
C GLU A 254 -15.96 5.58 -27.95
N ASP A 255 -16.08 4.35 -28.44
CA ASP A 255 -16.39 3.19 -27.61
C ASP A 255 -15.24 2.88 -26.63
N ALA A 256 -14.00 2.91 -27.11
CA ALA A 256 -12.81 2.69 -26.30
C ALA A 256 -12.62 3.77 -25.20
N ILE A 257 -12.93 5.04 -25.51
CA ILE A 257 -12.72 6.14 -24.57
C ILE A 257 -13.89 6.29 -23.59
N LEU A 258 -15.13 6.22 -24.07
CA LEU A 258 -16.32 6.61 -23.29
C LEU A 258 -17.09 5.43 -22.69
N HIS A 259 -17.06 4.25 -23.31
CA HIS A 259 -17.88 3.11 -22.89
C HIS A 259 -17.13 2.10 -22.03
N THR A 260 -15.82 2.31 -21.81
CA THR A 260 -15.06 1.55 -20.83
C THR A 260 -15.58 1.75 -19.41
N GLY A 261 -15.54 0.68 -18.60
CA GLY A 261 -15.94 0.74 -17.21
C GLY A 261 -15.16 1.81 -16.44
N ASN A 262 -15.69 2.29 -15.30
CA ASN A 262 -14.93 3.18 -14.42
C ASN A 262 -13.76 2.41 -13.79
N THR A 263 -12.65 2.31 -14.52
CA THR A 263 -11.39 1.76 -14.06
C THR A 263 -10.72 2.73 -13.08
N THR A 264 -9.76 2.22 -12.31
CA THR A 264 -8.91 3.09 -11.48
C THR A 264 -8.19 4.07 -12.42
N PRO A 265 -8.22 5.38 -12.17
CA PRO A 265 -7.53 6.35 -13.02
C PRO A 265 -6.04 6.01 -13.14
N GLY A 266 -5.46 6.34 -14.29
CA GLY A 266 -4.05 6.18 -14.56
C GLY A 266 -3.16 7.09 -13.72
N ILE A 267 -1.87 7.15 -14.07
CA ILE A 267 -0.90 8.04 -13.41
C ILE A 267 -1.27 9.53 -13.57
N ASP A 268 -1.98 9.84 -14.64
CA ASP A 268 -2.52 11.16 -14.98
C ASP A 268 -3.71 11.58 -14.08
N GLY A 269 -4.33 10.65 -13.38
CA GLY A 269 -5.46 10.91 -12.49
C GLY A 269 -6.78 11.21 -13.22
N ILE A 270 -6.82 11.07 -14.55
CA ILE A 270 -8.02 11.32 -15.36
C ILE A 270 -8.90 10.08 -15.36
N THR A 271 -10.21 10.26 -15.19
CA THR A 271 -11.18 9.16 -15.16
C THR A 271 -12.06 9.19 -16.39
N THR A 272 -12.56 8.03 -16.82
CA THR A 272 -13.54 7.91 -17.91
C THR A 272 -14.80 8.73 -17.64
N ALA A 273 -15.20 8.87 -16.37
CA ALA A 273 -16.29 9.76 -15.96
C ALA A 273 -16.02 11.25 -16.28
N MET A 274 -14.78 11.72 -16.19
CA MET A 274 -14.39 13.08 -16.57
C MET A 274 -14.42 13.26 -18.07
N LEU A 275 -13.92 12.29 -18.84
CA LEU A 275 -13.89 12.34 -20.30
C LEU A 275 -15.28 12.37 -20.91
N ARG A 276 -16.26 11.66 -20.32
CA ARG A 276 -17.68 11.73 -20.72
C ARG A 276 -18.31 13.12 -20.63
N HIS A 277 -17.68 14.06 -19.93
CA HIS A 277 -18.20 15.42 -19.75
C HIS A 277 -17.51 16.45 -20.64
N VAL A 278 -16.41 16.09 -21.31
CA VAL A 278 -15.74 16.93 -22.31
C VAL A 278 -16.57 16.90 -23.59
#